data_AF-A0A7L4THB4-F1
#
_entry.id   AF-A0A7L4THB4-F1
#
_cell.length_a   1.000
_cell.length_b   1.000
_cell.length_c   1.000
_cell.angle_alpha   90.00
_cell.angle_beta   90.00
_cell.angle_gamma   90.00
#
_symmetry.space_group_name_H-M   'P 1'
#
loop_
_entity.id
_entity.type
_entity.pdbx_description
1 polymer ?
#
loop_
_entity_poly.entity_id
_entity_poly.type
_entity_poly.pdbx_seq_one_letter_code
_entity_poly.pdbx_strand_id
1 'polypeptide(L)'
;STGSDQEFDSAKVMGFSTVEELLALDGEEFEFVYAGLGSAAEFEDVNVEGKIALIVRGEYPFVEKAENAKAAGAVGAIIFNNVEGVQPEAPGMAVPTIMLSNADGVAMRDGIEDGFNTVSFSIEFDKMVGETVADFSSRGPVMDTWMIKPDVSAPGVNITSTVPTHQADNPHGYAALQGTSMAAPHVAGAAALILEANPNWGVDAVKASLMNTAENLYDANGKLYPHNTQGAGSSRALDA
;
A
#
# COMPACT_ATOMS: atom_id res chain seq x y z
N SER A 1 -16.73 -3.58 15.64
CA SER A 1 -17.33 -4.83 16.16
C SER A 1 -18.37 -5.32 15.16
N THR A 2 -18.98 -6.48 15.35
CA THR A 2 -20.16 -6.89 14.55
C THR A 2 -21.43 -6.74 15.38
N GLY A 3 -22.61 -6.84 14.74
CA GLY A 3 -23.93 -6.76 15.41
C GLY A 3 -24.18 -7.78 16.54
N SER A 4 -23.23 -8.68 16.81
CA SER A 4 -23.20 -9.61 17.96
C SER A 4 -22.40 -9.08 19.18
N ASP A 5 -21.93 -7.83 19.17
CA ASP A 5 -20.93 -7.27 20.10
C ASP A 5 -19.57 -8.00 20.08
N GLN A 6 -19.30 -8.81 19.05
CA GLN A 6 -17.99 -9.45 18.88
C GLN A 6 -16.96 -8.43 18.40
N GLU A 7 -15.90 -8.25 19.20
CA GLU A 7 -14.73 -7.46 18.87
C GLU A 7 -13.66 -8.32 18.18
N PHE A 8 -13.01 -7.76 17.17
CA PHE A 8 -11.98 -8.43 16.38
C PHE A 8 -10.65 -7.70 16.57
N ASP A 9 -9.95 -8.03 17.66
CA ASP A 9 -8.68 -7.37 18.05
C ASP A 9 -7.56 -7.54 17.02
N SER A 10 -7.68 -8.50 16.10
CA SER A 10 -6.70 -8.65 15.02
C SER A 10 -6.88 -7.65 13.87
N ALA A 11 -7.96 -6.86 13.88
CA ALA A 11 -8.27 -5.89 12.84
C ALA A 11 -7.18 -4.80 12.75
N LYS A 12 -6.61 -4.66 11.56
CA LYS A 12 -5.66 -3.59 11.25
C LYS A 12 -5.92 -3.04 9.87
N VAL A 13 -5.65 -1.76 9.65
CA VAL A 13 -5.72 -1.17 8.31
C VAL A 13 -4.61 -1.77 7.45
N MET A 14 -4.98 -2.43 6.36
CA MET A 14 -4.03 -2.94 5.35
C MET A 14 -3.59 -1.81 4.42
N GLY A 15 -4.54 -0.98 3.99
CA GLY A 15 -4.29 0.12 3.08
C GLY A 15 -5.59 0.78 2.63
N PHE A 16 -5.46 1.98 2.09
CA PHE A 16 -6.58 2.80 1.66
C PHE A 16 -6.15 3.73 0.52
N SER A 17 -7.13 4.27 -0.18
CA SER A 17 -7.02 5.23 -1.27
C SER A 17 -6.72 6.64 -0.73
N THR A 18 -7.54 7.10 0.22
CA THR A 18 -7.42 8.39 0.90
C THR A 18 -7.79 8.26 2.38
N VAL A 19 -7.25 9.16 3.22
CA VAL A 19 -7.58 9.21 4.65
C VAL A 19 -9.06 9.55 4.85
N GLU A 20 -9.64 10.37 3.95
CA GLU A 20 -11.06 10.73 3.98
C GLU A 20 -11.96 9.51 3.74
N GLU A 21 -11.67 8.69 2.74
CA GLU A 21 -12.42 7.45 2.49
C GLU A 21 -12.28 6.45 3.65
N LEU A 22 -11.10 6.36 4.27
CA LEU A 22 -10.91 5.51 5.45
C LEU A 22 -11.75 6.02 6.64
N LEU A 23 -11.70 7.31 6.93
CA LEU A 23 -12.45 7.94 8.03
C LEU A 23 -13.96 7.94 7.78
N ALA A 24 -14.42 7.85 6.53
CA ALA A 24 -15.84 7.69 6.23
C ALA A 24 -16.41 6.35 6.73
N LEU A 25 -15.57 5.37 7.05
CA LEU A 25 -15.99 4.12 7.67
C LEU A 25 -16.06 4.21 9.21
N ASP A 26 -15.43 5.21 9.81
CA ASP A 26 -15.29 5.33 11.26
C ASP A 26 -16.60 5.69 11.95
N GLY A 27 -16.98 4.92 12.98
CA GLY A 27 -18.20 5.14 13.75
C GLY A 27 -19.51 4.78 13.03
N GLU A 28 -19.44 4.34 11.77
CA GLU A 28 -20.59 3.93 10.96
C GLU A 28 -20.75 2.41 10.96
N GLU A 29 -21.98 1.95 10.72
CA GLU A 29 -22.32 0.53 10.62
C GLU A 29 -22.63 0.17 9.16
N PHE A 30 -21.98 -0.89 8.67
CA PHE A 30 -22.14 -1.37 7.30
C PHE A 30 -22.54 -2.83 7.28
N GLU A 31 -23.39 -3.20 6.33
CA GLU A 31 -23.53 -4.61 5.97
C GLU A 31 -22.25 -5.10 5.29
N PHE A 32 -21.84 -6.34 5.57
CA PHE A 32 -20.78 -7.02 4.86
C PHE A 32 -21.28 -8.28 4.16
N VAL A 33 -20.64 -8.61 3.02
CA VAL A 33 -21.00 -9.77 2.20
C VAL A 33 -19.75 -10.56 1.88
N TYR A 34 -19.83 -11.88 2.06
CA TYR A 34 -18.74 -12.78 1.69
C TYR A 34 -18.60 -12.90 0.17
N ALA A 35 -17.46 -12.50 -0.35
CA ALA A 35 -17.14 -12.46 -1.78
C ALA A 35 -16.02 -13.47 -2.15
N GLY A 36 -15.87 -14.55 -1.38
CA GLY A 36 -14.94 -15.63 -1.69
C GLY A 36 -13.49 -15.16 -1.81
N LEU A 37 -12.84 -15.51 -2.93
CA LEU A 37 -11.48 -15.10 -3.26
C LEU A 37 -11.40 -13.68 -3.85
N GLY A 38 -12.50 -12.94 -4.01
CA GLY A 38 -12.49 -11.57 -4.49
C GLY A 38 -12.06 -11.45 -5.97
N SER A 39 -12.32 -12.48 -6.77
CA SER A 39 -12.20 -12.40 -8.22
C SER A 39 -13.34 -11.58 -8.83
N ALA A 40 -13.13 -10.99 -10.01
CA ALA A 40 -14.18 -10.25 -10.72
C ALA A 40 -15.45 -11.10 -10.94
N ALA A 41 -15.30 -12.39 -11.24
CA ALA A 41 -16.42 -13.31 -11.44
C ALA A 41 -17.23 -13.55 -10.14
N GLU A 42 -16.57 -13.70 -8.99
CA GLU A 42 -17.29 -13.86 -7.72
C GLU A 42 -18.10 -12.61 -7.35
N PHE A 43 -17.65 -11.43 -7.75
CA PHE A 43 -18.39 -10.18 -7.58
C PHE A 43 -19.60 -10.04 -8.51
N GLU A 44 -19.72 -10.84 -9.58
CA GLU A 44 -20.94 -10.89 -10.40
C GLU A 44 -22.09 -11.60 -9.67
N ASP A 45 -21.77 -12.51 -8.75
CA ASP A 45 -22.72 -13.33 -8.01
C ASP A 45 -23.13 -12.74 -6.65
N VAL A 46 -22.48 -11.66 -6.20
CA VAL A 46 -22.75 -11.02 -4.90
C VAL A 46 -23.01 -9.52 -5.04
N ASN A 47 -23.97 -9.00 -4.27
CA ASN A 47 -24.22 -7.56 -4.23
C ASN A 47 -23.46 -6.90 -3.07
N VAL A 48 -22.39 -6.17 -3.40
CA VAL A 48 -21.58 -5.41 -2.45
C VAL A 48 -21.75 -3.89 -2.58
N GLU A 49 -22.73 -3.42 -3.36
CA GLU A 49 -22.94 -1.99 -3.59
C GLU A 49 -23.30 -1.27 -2.28
N GLY A 50 -22.47 -0.31 -1.87
CA GLY A 50 -22.63 0.40 -0.59
C GLY A 50 -22.23 -0.42 0.66
N LYS A 51 -21.65 -1.61 0.47
CA LYS A 51 -21.35 -2.58 1.54
C LYS A 51 -19.85 -2.84 1.67
N ILE A 52 -19.48 -3.62 2.68
CA ILE A 52 -18.12 -4.11 2.89
C ILE A 52 -17.95 -5.50 2.26
N ALA A 53 -16.94 -5.67 1.41
CA ALA A 53 -16.61 -6.98 0.85
C ALA A 53 -15.73 -7.78 1.81
N LEU A 54 -16.22 -8.93 2.30
CA LEU A 54 -15.43 -9.88 3.10
C LEU A 54 -14.78 -10.92 2.18
N ILE A 55 -13.45 -10.94 2.14
CA ILE A 55 -12.65 -11.68 1.16
C ILE A 55 -11.61 -12.54 1.87
N VAL A 56 -11.42 -13.79 1.43
CA VAL A 56 -10.32 -14.63 1.93
C VAL A 56 -9.02 -14.37 1.14
N ARG A 57 -7.88 -14.30 1.82
CA ARG A 57 -6.57 -14.27 1.17
C ARG A 57 -6.37 -15.54 0.32
N GLY A 58 -5.79 -15.39 -0.86
CA GLY A 58 -5.55 -16.53 -1.74
C GLY A 58 -4.89 -16.13 -3.05
N GLU A 59 -5.37 -16.71 -4.13
CA GLU A 59 -4.80 -16.69 -5.48
C GLU A 59 -4.53 -15.28 -6.03
N TYR A 60 -5.43 -14.32 -5.79
CA TYR A 60 -5.32 -12.96 -6.31
C TYR A 60 -4.51 -12.01 -5.39
N PRO A 61 -3.76 -11.04 -5.97
CA PRO A 61 -3.14 -9.95 -5.23
C PRO A 61 -4.14 -9.13 -4.41
N PHE A 62 -3.69 -8.54 -3.28
CA PHE A 62 -4.54 -7.70 -2.44
C PHE A 62 -5.11 -6.49 -3.18
N VAL A 63 -4.27 -5.82 -3.97
CA VAL A 63 -4.67 -4.65 -4.78
C VAL A 63 -5.78 -5.02 -5.75
N GLU A 64 -5.62 -6.13 -6.47
CA GLU A 64 -6.64 -6.62 -7.43
C GLU A 64 -7.97 -6.94 -6.74
N LYS A 65 -7.94 -7.58 -5.56
CA LYS A 65 -9.16 -7.82 -4.75
C LYS A 65 -9.88 -6.52 -4.40
N ALA A 66 -9.13 -5.49 -4.00
CA ALA A 66 -9.69 -4.19 -3.66
C ALA A 66 -10.22 -3.43 -4.90
N GLU A 67 -9.53 -3.53 -6.04
CA GLU A 67 -10.00 -2.99 -7.32
C GLU A 67 -11.30 -3.65 -7.77
N ASN A 68 -11.40 -4.98 -7.67
CA ASN A 68 -12.62 -5.72 -7.99
C ASN A 68 -13.76 -5.34 -7.04
N ALA A 69 -13.49 -5.24 -5.73
CA ALA A 69 -14.47 -4.79 -4.75
C ALA A 69 -15.00 -3.38 -5.07
N LYS A 70 -14.10 -2.44 -5.42
CA LYS A 70 -14.46 -1.09 -5.85
C LYS A 70 -15.33 -1.10 -7.11
N ALA A 71 -14.93 -1.89 -8.11
CA ALA A 71 -15.66 -2.01 -9.37
C ALA A 71 -17.08 -2.55 -9.17
N ALA A 72 -17.27 -3.42 -8.16
CA ALA A 72 -18.56 -3.94 -7.74
C ALA A 72 -19.37 -3.01 -6.82
N GLY A 73 -18.84 -1.82 -6.49
CA GLY A 73 -19.51 -0.79 -5.70
C GLY A 73 -19.30 -0.88 -4.18
N ALA A 74 -18.37 -1.69 -3.70
CA ALA A 74 -18.04 -1.76 -2.28
C ALA A 74 -17.44 -0.45 -1.76
N VAL A 75 -17.83 -0.05 -0.56
CA VAL A 75 -17.28 1.14 0.14
C VAL A 75 -16.03 0.82 0.96
N GLY A 76 -15.76 -0.48 1.17
CA GLY A 76 -14.59 -0.98 1.87
C GLY A 76 -14.42 -2.49 1.69
N ALA A 77 -13.28 -3.02 2.12
CA ALA A 77 -13.00 -4.45 2.07
C ALA A 77 -12.39 -4.94 3.40
N ILE A 78 -12.70 -6.19 3.75
CA ILE A 78 -12.06 -6.92 4.84
C ILE A 78 -11.40 -8.15 4.22
N ILE A 79 -10.08 -8.25 4.31
CA ILE A 79 -9.32 -9.40 3.80
C ILE A 79 -8.75 -10.19 4.96
N PHE A 80 -9.30 -11.37 5.22
CA PHE A 80 -8.79 -12.25 6.27
C PHE A 80 -7.74 -13.24 5.74
N ASN A 81 -6.75 -13.53 6.60
CA ASN A 81 -5.64 -14.39 6.23
C ASN A 81 -6.09 -15.85 6.00
N ASN A 82 -5.35 -16.61 5.19
CA ASN A 82 -5.58 -18.04 4.93
C ASN A 82 -4.50 -18.95 5.53
N VAL A 83 -3.50 -18.35 6.17
CA VAL A 83 -2.39 -19.01 6.88
C VAL A 83 -2.15 -18.29 8.20
N GLU A 84 -1.43 -18.91 9.13
CA GLU A 84 -0.98 -18.24 10.35
C GLU A 84 0.00 -17.09 10.02
N GLY A 85 -0.06 -16.03 10.84
CA GLY A 85 0.79 -14.84 10.71
C GLY A 85 0.01 -13.57 10.33
N VAL A 86 0.75 -12.48 10.21
CA VAL A 86 0.22 -11.15 9.88
C VAL A 86 0.35 -10.90 8.38
N GLN A 87 -0.68 -10.35 7.76
CA GLN A 87 -0.63 -9.92 6.36
C GLN A 87 0.26 -8.68 6.23
N PRO A 88 0.98 -8.51 5.10
CA PRO A 88 1.69 -7.27 4.85
C PRO A 88 0.69 -6.12 4.64
N GLU A 89 1.07 -4.93 5.06
CA GLU A 89 0.39 -3.70 4.66
C GLU A 89 0.55 -3.51 3.14
N ALA A 90 -0.50 -3.01 2.49
CA ALA A 90 -0.55 -2.79 1.06
C ALA A 90 -1.04 -1.35 0.81
N PRO A 91 -0.15 -0.36 0.81
CA PRO A 91 -0.54 1.02 0.49
C PRO A 91 -1.07 1.14 -0.94
N GLY A 92 -2.03 2.05 -1.17
CA GLY A 92 -2.62 2.29 -2.49
C GLY A 92 -3.82 1.41 -2.84
N MET A 93 -4.51 0.85 -1.86
CA MET A 93 -5.74 0.07 -2.11
C MET A 93 -6.83 0.95 -2.72
N ALA A 94 -7.59 0.39 -3.65
CA ALA A 94 -8.64 1.11 -4.36
C ALA A 94 -9.80 1.55 -3.43
N VAL A 95 -10.03 0.80 -2.35
CA VAL A 95 -10.97 1.08 -1.25
C VAL A 95 -10.28 0.87 0.10
N PRO A 96 -10.75 1.51 1.18
CA PRO A 96 -10.25 1.22 2.52
C PRO A 96 -10.35 -0.27 2.83
N THR A 97 -9.22 -0.87 3.16
CA THR A 97 -9.10 -2.32 3.34
C THR A 97 -8.53 -2.64 4.71
N ILE A 98 -9.25 -3.49 5.45
CA ILE A 98 -8.89 -3.98 6.77
C ILE A 98 -8.40 -5.42 6.66
N MET A 99 -7.29 -5.76 7.32
CA MET A 99 -6.81 -7.13 7.46
C MET A 99 -7.31 -7.77 8.76
N LEU A 100 -7.59 -9.07 8.71
CA LEU A 100 -7.98 -9.89 9.85
C LEU A 100 -7.15 -11.18 9.90
N SER A 101 -7.01 -11.72 11.11
CA SER A 101 -6.51 -13.09 11.27
C SER A 101 -7.44 -14.12 10.61
N ASN A 102 -6.91 -15.31 10.33
CA ASN A 102 -7.74 -16.40 9.79
C ASN A 102 -8.90 -16.75 10.73
N ALA A 103 -8.64 -16.81 12.05
CA ALA A 103 -9.66 -17.16 13.05
C ALA A 103 -10.81 -16.15 13.06
N ASP A 104 -10.48 -14.85 13.07
CA ASP A 104 -11.47 -13.77 13.11
C ASP A 104 -12.28 -13.70 11.82
N GLY A 105 -11.63 -13.86 10.67
CA GLY A 105 -12.32 -13.88 9.37
C GLY A 105 -13.23 -15.08 9.18
N VAL A 106 -12.83 -16.26 9.68
CA VAL A 106 -13.69 -17.46 9.69
C VAL A 106 -14.90 -17.23 10.59
N ALA A 107 -14.71 -16.65 11.77
CA ALA A 107 -15.81 -16.31 12.67
C ALA A 107 -16.79 -15.30 12.03
N MET A 108 -16.28 -14.25 11.38
CA MET A 108 -17.14 -13.31 10.62
C MET A 108 -17.90 -14.01 9.50
N ARG A 109 -17.23 -14.86 8.72
CA ARG A 109 -17.87 -15.59 7.61
C ARG A 109 -18.98 -16.50 8.11
N ASP A 110 -18.71 -17.32 9.12
CA ASP A 110 -19.65 -18.31 9.63
C ASP A 110 -20.83 -17.61 10.33
N GLY A 111 -20.58 -16.47 11.00
CA GLY A 111 -21.63 -15.66 11.63
C GLY A 111 -22.64 -15.06 10.65
N ILE A 112 -22.35 -14.99 9.34
CA ILE A 112 -23.31 -14.55 8.33
C ILE A 112 -24.55 -15.47 8.32
N GLU A 113 -24.37 -16.78 8.50
CA GLU A 113 -25.48 -17.74 8.52
C GLU A 113 -26.40 -17.52 9.73
N ASP A 114 -25.84 -16.99 10.82
CA ASP A 114 -26.55 -16.63 12.05
C ASP A 114 -27.16 -15.21 12.00
N GLY A 115 -27.02 -14.50 10.87
CA GLY A 115 -27.55 -13.14 10.67
C GLY A 115 -26.64 -12.01 11.19
N PHE A 116 -25.39 -12.32 11.57
CA PHE A 116 -24.40 -11.33 11.98
C PHE A 116 -23.66 -10.78 10.75
N ASN A 117 -24.37 -10.03 9.92
CA ASN A 117 -23.86 -9.49 8.66
C ASN A 117 -23.58 -7.97 8.71
N THR A 118 -23.53 -7.36 9.89
CA THR A 118 -23.16 -5.95 10.05
C THR A 118 -21.85 -5.78 10.82
N VAL A 119 -21.07 -4.77 10.44
CA VAL A 119 -19.77 -4.43 11.01
C VAL A 119 -19.66 -2.92 11.22
N SER A 120 -19.09 -2.53 12.36
CA SER A 120 -18.71 -1.16 12.68
C SER A 120 -17.20 -1.04 12.84
N PHE A 121 -16.64 0.10 12.43
CA PHE A 121 -15.23 0.40 12.56
C PHE A 121 -15.00 1.48 13.62
N SER A 122 -13.94 1.29 14.41
CA SER A 122 -13.40 2.30 15.33
C SER A 122 -11.94 2.49 14.94
N ILE A 123 -11.65 3.55 14.19
CA ILE A 123 -10.38 3.78 13.53
C ILE A 123 -9.58 4.78 14.34
N GLU A 124 -8.55 4.29 15.02
CA GLU A 124 -7.59 5.14 15.73
C GLU A 124 -6.25 5.20 14.97
N PHE A 125 -5.77 6.41 14.70
CA PHE A 125 -4.41 6.63 14.20
C PHE A 125 -3.44 6.69 15.38
N ASP A 126 -2.75 5.58 15.65
CA ASP A 126 -1.75 5.49 16.74
C ASP A 126 -0.63 6.53 16.58
N LYS A 127 -0.12 6.70 15.36
CA LYS A 127 0.94 7.67 15.05
C LYS A 127 1.00 8.00 13.57
N MET A 128 1.40 9.25 13.26
CA MET A 128 1.84 9.61 11.93
C MET A 128 3.27 9.10 11.70
N VAL A 129 3.44 8.25 10.70
CA VAL A 129 4.75 7.79 10.26
C VAL A 129 5.15 8.60 9.03
N GLY A 130 6.36 9.15 9.03
CA GLY A 130 6.91 9.88 7.88
C GLY A 130 7.32 8.95 6.73
N GLU A 131 8.24 9.41 5.89
CA GLU A 131 8.82 8.56 4.85
C GLU A 131 9.49 7.31 5.47
N THR A 132 9.17 6.13 4.93
CA THR A 132 9.77 4.85 5.35
C THR A 132 10.26 4.06 4.15
N VAL A 133 11.05 3.02 4.40
CA VAL A 133 11.52 2.11 3.36
C VAL A 133 10.55 0.94 3.22
N ALA A 134 10.01 0.74 2.02
CA ALA A 134 9.09 -0.36 1.73
C ALA A 134 9.74 -1.74 1.97
N ASP A 135 8.96 -2.70 2.48
CA ASP A 135 9.47 -4.03 2.82
C ASP A 135 10.09 -4.78 1.63
N PHE A 136 9.50 -4.62 0.43
CA PHE A 136 9.99 -5.21 -0.81
C PHE A 136 11.28 -4.56 -1.34
N SER A 137 11.69 -3.41 -0.80
CA SER A 137 12.92 -2.74 -1.23
C SER A 137 14.12 -3.62 -0.93
N SER A 138 14.91 -3.90 -1.97
CA SER A 138 16.10 -4.74 -1.84
C SER A 138 17.13 -4.07 -0.94
N ARG A 139 17.74 -4.88 -0.07
CA ARG A 139 18.74 -4.43 0.90
C ARG A 139 20.12 -4.93 0.48
N GLY A 140 21.12 -4.09 0.62
CA GLY A 140 22.51 -4.49 0.47
C GLY A 140 23.06 -5.24 1.68
N PRO A 141 24.37 -5.48 1.72
CA PRO A 141 25.37 -5.06 0.72
C PRO A 141 25.26 -5.85 -0.59
N VAL A 142 26.00 -5.43 -1.61
CA VAL A 142 26.19 -6.24 -2.83
C VAL A 142 26.92 -7.54 -2.44
N MET A 143 26.34 -8.69 -2.79
CA MET A 143 26.82 -10.02 -2.34
C MET A 143 28.31 -10.28 -2.61
N ASP A 144 28.84 -9.83 -3.74
CA ASP A 144 30.21 -10.17 -4.15
C ASP A 144 31.25 -9.10 -3.74
N THR A 145 30.87 -7.83 -3.78
CA THR A 145 31.81 -6.71 -3.61
C THR A 145 31.72 -6.07 -2.23
N TRP A 146 30.70 -6.45 -1.43
CA TRP A 146 30.40 -5.85 -0.14
C TRP A 146 30.17 -4.33 -0.17
N MET A 147 29.95 -3.77 -1.36
CA MET A 147 29.64 -2.36 -1.52
C MET A 147 28.31 -2.04 -0.85
N ILE A 148 28.28 -0.91 -0.16
CA ILE A 148 27.06 -0.38 0.43
C ILE A 148 26.10 0.03 -0.70
N LYS A 149 24.93 -0.60 -0.70
CA LYS A 149 23.80 -0.28 -1.58
C LYS A 149 22.50 -0.41 -0.78
N PRO A 150 21.43 0.35 -1.12
CA PRO A 150 21.35 1.31 -2.23
C PRO A 150 22.19 2.59 -2.01
N ASP A 151 22.28 3.48 -3.01
CA ASP A 151 22.99 4.76 -2.86
C ASP A 151 22.10 5.82 -2.19
N VAL A 152 20.82 5.89 -2.58
CA VAL A 152 19.83 6.86 -2.12
C VAL A 152 18.43 6.24 -2.24
N SER A 153 17.46 6.76 -1.50
CA SER A 153 16.04 6.39 -1.52
C SER A 153 15.21 7.49 -2.17
N ALA A 154 14.06 7.13 -2.72
CA ALA A 154 13.09 8.07 -3.31
C ALA A 154 11.68 7.47 -3.26
N PRO A 155 10.61 8.28 -3.47
CA PRO A 155 9.24 7.79 -3.49
C PRO A 155 9.02 6.69 -4.54
N GLY A 156 8.58 5.51 -4.08
CA GLY A 156 8.38 4.33 -4.93
C GLY A 156 7.17 3.49 -4.54
N VAL A 157 6.29 4.00 -3.71
CA VAL A 157 5.09 3.30 -3.22
C VAL A 157 3.87 4.14 -3.59
N ASN A 158 2.85 3.50 -4.16
CA ASN A 158 1.60 4.16 -4.58
C ASN A 158 1.86 5.38 -5.50
N ILE A 159 2.76 5.22 -6.47
CA ILE A 159 3.12 6.27 -7.42
C ILE A 159 2.15 6.24 -8.60
N THR A 160 1.27 7.24 -8.67
CA THR A 160 0.37 7.43 -9.80
C THR A 160 1.13 7.94 -11.02
N SER A 161 1.11 7.16 -12.10
CA SER A 161 1.72 7.54 -13.37
C SER A 161 0.93 7.01 -14.55
N THR A 162 1.36 7.35 -15.77
CA THR A 162 0.69 6.94 -16.99
C THR A 162 0.90 5.45 -17.27
N VAL A 163 -0.18 4.78 -17.71
CA VAL A 163 -0.15 3.39 -18.18
C VAL A 163 -0.85 3.28 -19.52
N PRO A 164 -0.41 2.37 -20.41
CA PRO A 164 -1.12 2.15 -21.66
C PRO A 164 -2.49 1.50 -21.40
N THR A 165 -3.56 2.09 -21.91
CA THR A 165 -4.92 1.49 -21.78
C THR A 165 -5.20 0.46 -22.85
N HIS A 166 -4.52 0.54 -24.00
CA HIS A 166 -4.80 -0.25 -25.21
C HIS A 166 -6.27 -0.15 -25.69
N GLN A 167 -7.01 0.87 -25.22
CA GLN A 167 -8.40 1.12 -25.52
C GLN A 167 -8.50 2.46 -26.27
N ALA A 168 -8.86 2.41 -27.55
CA ALA A 168 -8.92 3.61 -28.39
C ALA A 168 -10.06 4.55 -27.99
N ASP A 169 -11.11 4.00 -27.40
CA ASP A 169 -12.28 4.67 -26.85
C ASP A 169 -12.05 5.26 -25.45
N ASN A 170 -11.04 4.77 -24.72
CA ASN A 170 -10.63 5.34 -23.43
C ASN A 170 -9.08 5.42 -23.31
N PRO A 171 -8.44 6.45 -23.89
CA PRO A 171 -6.98 6.54 -23.96
C PRO A 171 -6.32 7.08 -22.67
N HIS A 172 -7.09 7.42 -21.64
CA HIS A 172 -6.59 8.07 -20.43
C HIS A 172 -6.23 7.05 -19.35
N GLY A 173 -5.03 6.47 -19.47
CA GLY A 173 -4.54 5.48 -18.51
C GLY A 173 -3.64 6.09 -17.45
N TYR A 174 -4.12 6.08 -16.21
CA TYR A 174 -3.31 6.32 -15.03
C TYR A 174 -3.53 5.17 -14.05
N ALA A 175 -2.45 4.70 -13.45
CA ALA A 175 -2.51 3.70 -12.38
C ALA A 175 -1.47 4.05 -11.32
N ALA A 176 -1.78 3.67 -10.08
CA ALA A 176 -0.81 3.73 -9.00
C ALA A 176 -0.05 2.41 -8.93
N LEU A 177 1.28 2.49 -8.99
CA LEU A 177 2.17 1.33 -8.93
C LEU A 177 3.21 1.53 -7.82
N GLN A 178 3.77 0.42 -7.34
CA GLN A 178 4.86 0.41 -6.38
C GLN A 178 6.05 -0.41 -6.87
N GLY A 179 7.24 0.00 -6.47
CA GLY A 179 8.49 -0.66 -6.81
C GLY A 179 9.65 0.31 -6.80
N THR A 180 10.87 -0.22 -6.68
CA THR A 180 12.09 0.57 -6.93
C THR A 180 12.15 1.07 -8.38
N SER A 181 11.45 0.40 -9.30
CA SER A 181 11.19 0.88 -10.67
C SER A 181 10.47 2.23 -10.72
N MET A 182 9.65 2.58 -9.72
CA MET A 182 8.98 3.88 -9.61
C MET A 182 9.83 4.90 -8.83
N ALA A 183 10.71 4.45 -7.93
CA ALA A 183 11.69 5.31 -7.26
C ALA A 183 12.80 5.79 -8.22
N ALA A 184 13.31 4.90 -9.08
CA ALA A 184 14.38 5.21 -10.02
C ALA A 184 14.12 6.44 -10.92
N PRO A 185 12.93 6.62 -11.57
CA PRO A 185 12.68 7.79 -12.40
C PRO A 185 12.60 9.10 -11.61
N HIS A 186 12.23 9.09 -10.32
CA HIS A 186 12.32 10.29 -9.47
C HIS A 186 13.77 10.74 -9.31
N VAL A 187 14.68 9.81 -9.00
CA VAL A 187 16.12 10.11 -8.88
C VAL A 187 16.71 10.53 -10.23
N ALA A 188 16.29 9.91 -11.33
CA ALA A 188 16.72 10.28 -12.68
C ALA A 188 16.26 11.71 -13.06
N GLY A 189 15.03 12.08 -12.70
CA GLY A 189 14.51 13.44 -12.87
C GLY A 189 15.28 14.47 -12.05
N ALA A 190 15.55 14.16 -10.78
CA ALA A 190 16.39 15.01 -9.93
C ALA A 190 17.81 15.19 -10.51
N ALA A 191 18.43 14.10 -10.97
CA ALA A 191 19.74 14.16 -11.63
C ALA A 191 19.73 15.03 -12.90
N ALA A 192 18.65 14.97 -13.69
CA ALA A 192 18.49 15.80 -14.88
C ALA A 192 18.41 17.30 -14.52
N LEU A 193 17.66 17.67 -13.48
CA LEU A 193 17.58 19.06 -13.00
C LEU A 193 18.92 19.56 -12.45
N ILE A 194 19.66 18.72 -11.72
CA ILE A 194 21.01 19.05 -11.23
C ILE A 194 21.96 19.30 -12.40
N LEU A 195 21.89 18.48 -13.45
CA LEU A 195 22.68 18.65 -14.68
C LEU A 195 22.27 19.89 -15.47
N GLU A 196 20.99 20.25 -15.51
CA GLU A 196 20.54 21.51 -16.11
C GLU A 196 21.12 22.72 -15.39
N ALA A 197 21.13 22.70 -14.04
CA ALA A 197 21.74 23.74 -13.23
C ALA A 197 23.28 23.73 -13.29
N ASN A 198 23.89 22.56 -13.50
CA ASN A 198 25.35 22.36 -13.50
C ASN A 198 25.85 21.56 -14.73
N PRO A 199 25.81 22.12 -15.96
CA PRO A 199 26.02 21.36 -17.19
C PRO A 199 27.40 20.71 -17.37
N ASN A 200 28.41 21.18 -16.64
CA ASN A 200 29.78 20.68 -16.69
C ASN A 200 30.09 19.62 -15.63
N TRP A 201 29.12 19.27 -14.77
CA TRP A 201 29.33 18.25 -13.74
C TRP A 201 29.40 16.85 -14.35
N GLY A 202 30.32 16.04 -13.83
CA GLY A 202 30.39 14.62 -14.13
C GLY A 202 29.41 13.79 -13.30
N VAL A 203 29.25 12.51 -13.66
CA VAL A 203 28.35 11.57 -12.98
C VAL A 203 28.62 11.50 -11.47
N ASP A 204 29.88 11.47 -11.06
CA ASP A 204 30.26 11.39 -9.64
C ASP A 204 29.86 12.64 -8.86
N ALA A 205 29.91 13.82 -9.48
CA ALA A 205 29.51 15.07 -8.84
C ALA A 205 27.99 15.12 -8.62
N VAL A 206 27.20 14.73 -9.63
CA VAL A 206 25.73 14.63 -9.52
C VAL A 206 25.34 13.59 -8.47
N LYS A 207 25.97 12.41 -8.50
CA LYS A 207 25.74 11.37 -7.51
C LYS A 207 26.08 11.86 -6.09
N ALA A 208 27.22 12.52 -5.92
CA ALA A 208 27.65 13.03 -4.62
C ALA A 208 26.69 14.10 -4.09
N SER A 209 26.21 15.01 -4.94
CA SER A 209 25.21 16.02 -4.55
C SER A 209 23.93 15.34 -4.04
N LEU A 210 23.35 14.42 -4.82
CA LEU A 210 22.15 13.66 -4.41
C LEU A 210 22.31 12.88 -3.10
N MET A 211 23.49 12.31 -2.85
CA MET A 211 23.74 11.53 -1.64
C MET A 211 24.01 12.42 -0.43
N ASN A 212 24.78 13.49 -0.58
CA ASN A 212 25.20 14.33 0.54
C ASN A 212 24.08 15.24 1.07
N THR A 213 23.02 15.44 0.30
CA THR A 213 21.85 16.26 0.67
C THR A 213 20.63 15.41 1.01
N ALA A 214 20.77 14.08 0.97
CA ALA A 214 19.70 13.16 1.33
C ALA A 214 19.40 13.21 2.83
N GLU A 215 18.13 13.00 3.18
CA GLU A 215 17.67 13.00 4.56
C GLU A 215 17.52 11.58 5.12
N ASN A 216 17.92 11.40 6.38
CA ASN A 216 17.80 10.13 7.08
C ASN A 216 16.32 9.69 7.22
N LEU A 217 16.06 8.44 6.85
CA LEU A 217 14.79 7.75 7.05
C LEU A 217 14.79 6.95 8.35
N TYR A 218 13.63 6.90 9.00
CA TYR A 218 13.40 6.16 10.24
C TYR A 218 12.26 5.16 10.03
N ASP A 219 12.30 4.04 10.72
CA ASP A 219 11.17 3.10 10.74
C ASP A 219 10.00 3.67 11.56
N ALA A 220 8.87 2.95 11.55
CA ALA A 220 7.67 3.36 12.29
C ALA A 220 7.89 3.50 13.81
N ASN A 221 8.97 2.96 14.36
CA ASN A 221 9.33 3.06 15.77
C ASN A 221 10.38 4.16 16.04
N GLY A 222 10.71 4.96 15.04
CA GLY A 222 11.70 6.04 15.13
C GLY A 222 13.15 5.55 15.10
N LYS A 223 13.41 4.30 14.69
CA LYS A 223 14.77 3.78 14.56
C LYS A 223 15.32 4.11 13.18
N LEU A 224 16.53 4.68 13.14
CA LEU A 224 17.24 4.99 11.90
C LEU A 224 17.46 3.73 11.05
N TYR A 225 17.12 3.79 9.76
CA TYR A 225 17.46 2.71 8.84
C TYR A 225 18.98 2.60 8.64
N PRO A 226 19.55 1.39 8.55
CA PRO A 226 20.97 1.26 8.22
C PRO A 226 21.23 1.66 6.76
N HIS A 227 22.46 2.06 6.44
CA HIS A 227 22.85 2.50 5.09
C HIS A 227 22.65 1.43 4.01
N ASN A 228 22.69 0.14 4.35
CA ASN A 228 22.39 -0.94 3.42
C ASN A 228 20.88 -1.09 3.12
N THR A 229 20.02 -0.29 3.77
CA THR A 229 18.58 -0.24 3.52
C THR A 229 18.18 1.07 2.84
N GLN A 230 18.58 2.22 3.41
CA GLN A 230 18.18 3.53 2.91
C GLN A 230 19.22 4.23 2.00
N GLY A 231 20.46 3.70 1.94
CA GLY A 231 21.59 4.40 1.34
C GLY A 231 22.01 5.61 2.18
N ALA A 232 22.26 6.74 1.51
CA ALA A 232 22.50 8.01 2.16
C ALA A 232 21.24 8.64 2.78
N GLY A 233 20.04 8.20 2.36
CA GLY A 233 18.76 8.76 2.80
C GLY A 233 17.78 8.95 1.66
N SER A 234 16.66 9.62 1.93
CA SER A 234 15.67 10.08 0.96
C SER A 234 16.20 11.27 0.18
N SER A 235 16.19 11.22 -1.15
CA SER A 235 16.72 12.28 -2.01
C SER A 235 15.93 13.58 -1.87
N ARG A 236 16.63 14.71 -1.76
CA ARG A 236 16.04 16.06 -1.73
C ARG A 236 16.54 16.87 -2.94
N ALA A 237 15.76 16.86 -4.02
CA ALA A 237 16.17 17.47 -5.29
C ALA A 237 16.42 18.99 -5.23
N LEU A 238 15.79 19.70 -4.29
CA LEU A 238 15.98 21.13 -4.10
C LEU A 238 17.31 21.46 -3.40
N ASP A 239 17.74 20.59 -2.49
CA ASP A 239 18.95 20.77 -1.70
C ASP A 239 20.20 20.28 -2.44
N ALA A 240 20.02 19.32 -3.36
CA ALA A 240 21.03 18.72 -4.22
C ALA A 240 21.55 19.67 -5.31
#